data_AF-M5FNZ1-F1
#
_entry.id   AF-M5FNZ1-F1
#
_cell.length_a   1.000
_cell.length_b   1.000
_cell.length_c   1.000
_cell.angle_alpha   90.00
_cell.angle_beta   90.00
_cell.angle_gamma   90.00
#
_symmetry.space_group_name_H-M   'P 1'
#
loop_
_entity.id
_entity.type
_entity.pdbx_description
1 polymer ?
#
loop_
_entity_poly.entity_id
_entity_poly.type
_entity_poly.pdbx_seq_one_letter_code
_entity_poly.pdbx_strand_id
1 'polypeptide(L)'
;LECLVVQRLFEMEKMDARGTNYKMRSSIAKALQTRSSSIRTTLMEYNHLAPLVTPSQPMLTMSAILDHAFQGEFMILRHGSSPDDLSRHWMQPQIRELVVKWLLVKCAQEEI
;
A
#
# COMPACT_ATOMS: atom_id res chain seq x y z
N LEU A 1 8.53 1.18 4.91
CA LEU A 1 7.22 1.88 4.91
C LEU A 1 6.12 1.03 4.27
N GLU A 2 6.30 0.57 3.03
CA GLU A 2 5.32 -0.27 2.30
C GLU A 2 4.75 -1.45 3.09
N CYS A 3 5.62 -2.33 3.60
CA CYS A 3 5.22 -3.51 4.36
C CYS A 3 4.32 -3.16 5.57
N LEU A 4 4.60 -2.06 6.26
CA LEU A 4 3.79 -1.61 7.42
C LEU A 4 2.39 -1.18 6.99
N VAL A 5 2.26 -0.53 5.84
CA VAL A 5 0.98 -0.07 5.28
C VAL A 5 0.16 -1.26 4.81
N VAL A 6 0.77 -2.18 4.08
CA VAL A 6 0.14 -3.43 3.62
C VAL A 6 -0.33 -4.27 4.80
N GLN A 7 0.52 -4.43 5.82
CA GLN A 7 0.16 -5.14 7.04
C GLN A 7 -1.07 -4.51 7.70
N ARG A 8 -1.08 -3.18 7.87
CA ARG A 8 -2.22 -2.43 8.43
C ARG A 8 -3.52 -2.69 7.68
N LEU A 9 -3.48 -2.75 6.34
CA LEU A 9 -4.66 -3.07 5.53
C LEU A 9 -5.20 -4.47 5.81
N PHE A 10 -4.33 -5.49 5.87
CA PHE A 10 -4.74 -6.86 6.18
C PHE A 10 -5.37 -6.98 7.56
N GLU A 11 -4.95 -6.19 8.54
CA GLU A 11 -5.60 -6.20 9.84
C GLU A 11 -6.93 -5.48 9.88
N MET A 12 -7.11 -4.43 9.09
CA MET A 12 -8.42 -3.81 8.91
C MET A 12 -9.39 -4.81 8.27
N GLU A 13 -8.98 -5.53 7.23
CA GLU A 13 -9.76 -6.58 6.60
C GLU A 13 -10.09 -7.71 7.61
N LYS A 14 -9.10 -8.15 8.40
CA LYS A 14 -9.30 -9.18 9.41
C LYS A 14 -10.24 -8.74 10.53
N MET A 15 -10.26 -7.44 10.86
CA MET A 15 -11.19 -6.88 11.84
C MET A 15 -12.64 -6.96 11.37
N ASP A 16 -12.87 -6.72 10.08
CA ASP A 16 -14.19 -6.72 9.45
C ASP A 16 -14.71 -8.13 9.10
N ALA A 17 -13.80 -9.12 9.05
CA ALA A 17 -14.15 -10.51 8.77
C ALA A 17 -15.16 -11.11 9.78
N ARG A 18 -16.18 -11.79 9.25
CA ARG A 18 -17.13 -12.58 10.06
C ARG A 18 -16.41 -13.76 10.71
N GLY A 19 -16.76 -14.09 11.96
CA GLY A 19 -16.12 -15.17 12.72
C GLY A 19 -14.94 -14.75 13.61
N THR A 20 -14.59 -13.46 13.64
CA THR A 20 -13.56 -12.93 14.54
C THR A 20 -14.13 -12.76 15.96
N ASN A 21 -13.63 -13.55 16.92
CA ASN A 21 -14.04 -13.44 18.32
C ASN A 21 -13.59 -12.12 18.98
N TYR A 22 -14.20 -11.75 20.11
CA TYR A 22 -13.93 -10.48 20.80
C TYR A 22 -12.46 -10.30 21.19
N LYS A 23 -11.80 -11.36 21.68
CA LYS A 23 -10.38 -11.34 22.04
C LYS A 23 -9.49 -11.02 20.83
N MET A 24 -9.80 -11.63 19.68
CA MET A 24 -9.07 -11.39 18.44
C MET A 24 -9.31 -9.97 17.94
N ARG A 25 -10.54 -9.45 17.97
CA ARG A 25 -10.83 -8.04 17.64
C ARG A 25 -10.03 -7.07 18.51
N SER A 26 -9.95 -7.33 19.82
CA SER A 26 -9.16 -6.50 20.74
C SER A 26 -7.66 -6.54 20.41
N SER A 27 -7.12 -7.72 20.09
CA SER A 27 -5.72 -7.87 19.67
C SER A 27 -5.44 -7.10 18.37
N ILE A 28 -6.32 -7.24 17.37
CA ILE A 28 -6.22 -6.56 16.09
C ILE A 28 -6.28 -5.04 16.29
N ALA A 29 -7.19 -4.53 17.14
CA ALA A 29 -7.30 -3.11 17.43
C ALA A 29 -6.02 -2.53 18.06
N LYS A 30 -5.43 -3.24 19.03
CA LYS A 30 -4.13 -2.85 19.62
C LYS A 30 -3.03 -2.82 18.56
N ALA A 31 -2.99 -3.86 17.75
CA ALA A 31 -1.99 -3.98 16.70
C ALA A 31 -2.14 -2.87 15.63
N LEU A 32 -3.37 -2.48 15.27
CA LEU A 32 -3.65 -1.34 14.38
C LEU A 32 -3.16 -0.02 14.97
N GLN A 33 -3.35 0.20 16.27
CA GLN A 33 -2.85 1.39 16.96
C GLN A 33 -1.32 1.44 16.92
N THR A 34 -0.64 0.33 17.27
CA THR A 34 0.81 0.20 17.24
C THR A 34 1.39 0.39 15.84
N ARG A 35 0.76 -0.15 14.80
CA ARG A 35 1.23 0.10 13.43
C ARG A 35 0.99 1.50 12.97
N SER A 36 -0.12 2.13 13.37
CA SER A 36 -0.39 3.52 13.00
C SER A 36 0.68 4.47 13.59
N SER A 37 1.18 4.21 14.81
CA SER A 37 2.32 4.96 15.35
C SER A 37 3.62 4.62 14.63
N SER A 38 3.89 3.33 14.37
CA SER A 38 5.10 2.89 13.65
C SER A 38 5.20 3.50 12.24
N ILE A 39 4.10 3.51 11.48
CA ILE A 39 4.05 4.15 10.15
C ILE A 39 4.37 5.64 10.26
N ARG A 40 3.84 6.33 11.27
CA ARG A 40 4.13 7.76 11.48
C ARG A 40 5.62 7.99 11.78
N THR A 41 6.22 7.20 12.66
CA THR A 41 7.65 7.31 12.98
C THR A 41 8.51 7.04 11.75
N THR A 42 8.26 5.94 11.04
CA THR A 42 9.00 5.60 9.81
C THR A 42 8.81 6.65 8.71
N LEU A 43 7.64 7.28 8.62
CA LEU A 43 7.41 8.39 7.68
C LEU A 43 8.25 9.62 8.04
N MET A 44 8.36 9.96 9.33
CA MET A 44 9.20 11.07 9.78
C MET A 44 10.68 10.80 9.46
N GLU A 45 11.15 9.58 9.71
CA GLU A 45 12.51 9.15 9.35
C GLU A 45 12.73 9.20 7.83
N TYR A 46 11.79 8.68 7.05
CA TYR A 46 11.84 8.75 5.58
C TYR A 46 11.95 10.21 5.10
N ASN A 47 11.05 11.09 5.56
CA ASN A 47 11.04 12.49 5.15
C ASN A 47 12.31 13.23 5.57
N HIS A 48 12.95 12.84 6.67
CA HIS A 48 14.23 13.39 7.09
C HIS A 48 15.37 12.98 6.15
N LEU A 49 15.35 11.72 5.67
CA LEU A 49 16.39 11.16 4.79
C LEU A 49 16.16 11.46 3.31
N ALA A 50 14.91 11.62 2.87
CA ALA A 50 14.52 11.85 1.47
C ALA A 50 15.31 12.97 0.75
N PRO A 51 15.55 14.16 1.34
CA PRO A 51 16.34 15.20 0.69
C PRO A 51 17.85 14.91 0.66
N LEU A 52 18.33 13.96 1.46
CA LEU A 52 19.75 13.56 1.53
C LEU A 52 20.11 12.49 0.51
N VAL A 53 19.11 11.80 -0.05
CA VAL A 53 19.29 10.79 -1.10
C VAL A 53 19.47 11.48 -2.45
N THR A 54 20.34 10.94 -3.32
CA THR A 54 20.51 11.42 -4.69
C THR A 54 19.95 10.40 -5.67
N PRO A 55 18.96 10.74 -6.53
CA PRO A 55 18.29 12.06 -6.63
C PRO A 55 17.40 12.35 -5.42
N SER A 56 17.24 13.64 -5.11
CA SER A 56 16.41 14.11 -4.00
C SER A 56 14.98 13.59 -4.17
N GLN A 57 14.48 12.89 -3.15
CA GLN A 57 13.14 12.31 -3.17
C GLN A 57 12.11 13.27 -2.57
N PRO A 58 10.87 13.29 -3.08
CA PRO A 58 9.81 14.11 -2.53
C PRO A 58 9.40 13.63 -1.13
N MET A 59 9.05 14.57 -0.26
CA MET A 59 8.47 14.25 1.04
C MET A 59 7.07 13.64 0.87
N LEU A 60 6.77 12.63 1.69
CA LEU A 60 5.48 11.94 1.70
C LEU A 60 4.62 12.40 2.88
N THR A 61 3.30 12.49 2.65
CA THR A 61 2.30 12.78 3.69
C THR A 61 1.49 11.52 3.99
N MET A 62 0.96 11.39 5.21
CA MET A 62 0.09 10.25 5.57
C MET A 62 -1.14 10.12 4.67
N SER A 63 -1.73 11.24 4.21
CA SER A 63 -2.84 11.21 3.25
C SER A 63 -2.41 10.54 1.94
N ALA A 64 -1.30 10.98 1.35
CA ALA A 64 -0.76 10.39 0.12
C ALA A 64 -0.52 8.89 0.28
N ILE A 65 0.05 8.45 1.41
CA ILE A 65 0.26 7.02 1.68
C ILE A 65 -1.07 6.25 1.69
N LEU A 66 -2.10 6.80 2.32
CA LEU A 66 -3.42 6.17 2.37
C LEU A 66 -4.08 6.14 1.00
N ASP A 67 -4.03 7.25 0.25
CA ASP A 67 -4.60 7.34 -1.10
C ASP A 67 -3.97 6.28 -2.02
N HIS A 68 -2.65 6.15 -1.98
CA HIS A 68 -1.92 5.13 -2.72
C HIS A 68 -2.22 3.72 -2.23
N ALA A 69 -2.37 3.51 -0.92
CA ALA A 69 -2.76 2.22 -0.37
C ALA A 69 -4.16 1.78 -0.82
N PHE A 70 -5.12 2.70 -0.88
CA PHE A 70 -6.47 2.45 -1.40
C PHE A 70 -6.49 2.16 -2.90
N GLN A 71 -5.62 2.81 -3.68
CA GLN A 71 -5.47 2.57 -5.12
C GLN A 71 -4.70 1.28 -5.43
N GLY A 72 -4.15 0.58 -4.42
CA GLY A 72 -3.27 -0.57 -4.62
C GLY A 72 -1.92 -0.17 -5.24
N GLU A 73 -1.56 1.11 -5.16
CA GLU A 73 -0.36 1.71 -5.73
C GLU A 73 0.76 1.82 -4.69
N PHE A 74 1.32 0.70 -4.29
CA PHE A 74 2.45 0.69 -3.35
C PHE A 74 3.79 1.10 -3.98
N MET A 75 3.81 1.35 -5.29
CA MET A 75 5.03 1.62 -6.06
C MET A 75 5.75 2.90 -5.62
N ILE A 76 5.04 3.89 -5.07
CA ILE A 76 5.61 5.09 -4.47
C ILE A 76 6.35 4.83 -3.15
N LEU A 77 6.10 3.68 -2.51
CA LEU A 77 6.72 3.27 -1.24
C LEU A 77 7.95 2.37 -1.46
N ARG A 78 8.16 1.89 -2.68
CA ARG A 78 9.29 1.04 -3.07
C ARG A 78 10.53 1.93 -3.23
N HIS A 79 11.45 1.84 -2.27
CA HIS A 79 12.71 2.59 -2.33
C HIS A 79 13.48 2.17 -3.60
N GLY A 80 13.80 3.15 -4.45
CA GLY A 80 14.65 2.92 -5.63
C GLY A 80 13.93 2.72 -6.96
N SER A 81 12.61 2.91 -7.03
CA SER A 81 11.94 3.04 -8.33
C SER A 81 12.47 4.32 -9.01
N SER A 82 13.28 4.16 -10.05
CA SER A 82 13.70 5.28 -10.89
C SER A 82 12.44 6.01 -11.39
N PRO A 83 12.44 7.35 -11.55
CA PRO A 83 11.35 8.04 -12.25
C PRO A 83 11.04 7.42 -13.63
N ASP A 84 12.01 6.78 -14.27
CA ASP A 84 11.84 6.02 -15.52
C ASP A 84 11.03 4.73 -15.36
N ASP A 85 10.94 4.18 -14.15
CA ASP A 85 10.14 2.98 -13.88
C ASP A 85 8.67 3.35 -13.71
N LEU A 86 8.39 4.51 -13.09
CA LEU A 86 7.04 5.06 -12.95
C LEU A 86 6.42 5.50 -14.29
N SER A 87 7.24 5.82 -15.29
CA SER A 87 6.77 6.24 -16.63
C SER A 87 6.35 5.09 -17.54
N ARG A 88 6.55 3.82 -17.12
CA ARG A 88 6.19 2.66 -17.93
C ARG A 88 4.67 2.50 -18.05
N HIS A 89 4.19 2.10 -19.23
CA HIS A 89 2.76 1.91 -19.50
C HIS A 89 2.06 0.96 -18.51
N TRP A 90 2.68 -0.13 -18.09
CA TRP A 90 2.10 -1.07 -17.11
C TRP A 90 2.03 -0.51 -15.68
N MET A 91 2.72 0.60 -15.40
CA MET A 91 2.64 1.31 -14.13
C MET A 91 1.48 2.29 -14.08
N GLN A 92 0.92 2.68 -15.24
CA GLN A 92 -0.24 3.58 -15.29
C GLN A 92 -1.49 2.89 -14.67
N PRO A 93 -2.18 3.55 -13.73
CA PRO A 93 -3.30 2.95 -13.00
C PRO A 93 -4.42 2.46 -13.92
N GLN A 94 -4.73 3.27 -14.93
CA GLN A 94 -5.78 3.00 -15.91
C GLN A 94 -5.47 1.75 -16.75
N ILE A 95 -4.19 1.58 -17.13
CA ILE A 95 -3.74 0.42 -17.91
C ILE A 95 -3.81 -0.83 -17.05
N ARG A 96 -3.40 -0.75 -15.77
CA ARG A 96 -3.46 -1.88 -14.85
C ARG A 96 -4.89 -2.33 -14.59
N GLU A 97 -5.81 -1.40 -14.38
CA GLU A 97 -7.23 -1.69 -14.20
C GLU A 97 -7.82 -2.39 -15.42
N LEU A 98 -7.48 -1.91 -16.63
CA LEU A 98 -7.88 -2.54 -17.88
C LEU A 98 -7.34 -3.97 -18.00
N VAL A 99 -6.05 -4.18 -17.69
CA VAL A 99 -5.42 -5.50 -17.73
C VAL A 99 -6.07 -6.46 -16.75
N VAL A 100 -6.37 -6.03 -15.52
CA VAL A 100 -7.09 -6.85 -14.53
C VAL A 100 -8.47 -7.25 -15.06
N LYS A 101 -9.24 -6.29 -15.60
CA LYS A 101 -10.55 -6.58 -16.20
C LYS A 101 -10.45 -7.58 -17.35
N TRP A 102 -9.46 -7.42 -18.23
CA TRP A 102 -9.20 -8.32 -19.34
C TRP A 102 -8.83 -9.73 -18.87
N LEU A 103 -7.96 -9.85 -17.85
CA LEU A 103 -7.58 -11.13 -17.24
C LEU A 103 -8.79 -11.83 -16.61
N LEU A 104 -9.64 -11.10 -15.89
CA LEU A 104 -10.87 -11.67 -15.31
C LEU A 104 -11.80 -12.23 -16.40
N VAL A 105 -11.95 -11.52 -17.52
CA VAL A 105 -12.72 -12.02 -18.68
C VAL A 105 -12.08 -13.28 -19.26
N LYS A 106 -10.75 -13.32 -19.35
CA LYS A 106 -10.04 -14.50 -19.85
C LYS A 106 -10.20 -15.71 -18.94
N CYS A 107 -10.01 -15.56 -17.64
CA CYS A 107 -10.25 -16.63 -16.68
C CYS A 107 -11.70 -17.13 -16.74
N ALA A 108 -12.68 -16.22 -16.83
CA ALA A 108 -14.09 -16.59 -16.96
C ALA A 108 -14.39 -17.37 -18.24
N GLN A 109 -13.64 -17.16 -19.34
CA GLN A 109 -13.76 -17.95 -20.57
C GLN A 109 -13.14 -19.34 -20.45
N GLU A 110 -12.08 -19.48 -19.64
CA GLU A 110 -11.37 -20.75 -19.42
C GLU A 110 -12.10 -21.67 -18.42
N GLU A 111 -12.92 -21.11 -17.53
CA GLU A 111 -13.70 -21.86 -16.54
C GLU A 111 -15.00 -22.48 -17.10
N ILE A 112 -15.34 -22.19 -18.37
CA ILE A 112 -16.49 -22.75 -19.11
C ILE A 112 -16.05 -23.97 -19.92
#